data_AF-A0A521UYX1-F1
#
_entry.id   AF-A0A521UYX1-F1
#
_cell.length_a   1.000
_cell.length_b   1.000
_cell.length_c   1.000
_cell.angle_alpha   90.00
_cell.angle_beta   90.00
_cell.angle_gamma   90.00
#
_symmetry.space_group_name_H-M   'P 1'
#
loop_
_entity.id
_entity.type
_entity.pdbx_description
1 polymer ?
#
loop_
_entity_poly.entity_id
_entity_poly.type
_entity_poly.pdbx_seq_one_letter_code
_entity_poly.pdbx_strand_id
1 'polypeptide(L)'
;MTVECEGEDGSEGKSGLDEVAEALGAPIGEEQIEVLISAIEHFSYCPRQCALIHVEQVFEDNVFTVRGQLAHERVDEGDEGVAQGVRVARGIALWSRRLGLFGKADLVEFRPEGPYPVEYKVGRRHGPHADLQLCAQALCLEEMLGVIVPRGAIFYRGVRRRHEVAFDDELRRQTREAIEGLRAMLEMERLPAAPNDARCPNCSLGDVCLPAVVAERARLRGLQGALFHPYDAQTAFGPDEEDGGGERDA
;
A
#
# COMPACT_ATOMS: atom_id res chain seq x y z
N MET A 1 -9.41 -36.98 61.25
CA MET A 1 -8.00 -37.27 60.95
C MET A 1 -8.02 -38.09 59.67
N THR A 2 -8.11 -37.50 58.46
CA THR A 2 -6.98 -36.98 57.65
C THR A 2 -5.80 -37.94 57.70
N VAL A 3 -5.36 -38.58 56.61
CA VAL A 3 -4.53 -38.04 55.50
C VAL A 3 -4.43 -39.17 54.45
N GLU A 4 -4.95 -39.02 53.22
CA GLU A 4 -4.32 -38.60 51.94
C GLU A 4 -3.69 -39.74 51.11
N CYS A 5 -4.10 -39.75 49.84
CA CYS A 5 -3.57 -40.51 48.71
C CYS A 5 -2.52 -39.65 48.00
N GLU A 6 -1.37 -40.21 47.64
CA GLU A 6 -0.47 -39.71 46.58
C GLU A 6 0.17 -40.98 45.95
N GLY A 7 0.06 -41.30 44.66
CA GLY A 7 -0.02 -40.43 43.49
C GLY A 7 1.38 -40.37 42.88
N GLU A 8 1.80 -41.42 42.16
CA GLU A 8 3.10 -41.46 41.48
C GLU A 8 3.10 -40.49 40.29
N ASP A 9 3.95 -39.46 40.38
CA ASP A 9 4.17 -38.43 39.37
C ASP A 9 4.80 -39.01 38.09
N GLY A 10 4.01 -39.01 37.02
CA GLY A 10 4.49 -39.20 35.66
C GLY A 10 5.25 -37.95 35.20
N SER A 11 6.56 -38.10 35.01
CA SER A 11 7.40 -37.11 34.34
C SER A 11 7.06 -37.07 32.84
N GLU A 12 6.17 -36.17 32.43
CA GLU A 12 5.97 -35.84 31.02
C GLU A 12 7.08 -34.88 30.56
N GLY A 13 8.06 -35.44 29.84
CA GLY A 13 9.04 -34.65 29.12
C GLY A 13 8.34 -33.88 27.99
N LYS A 14 8.38 -32.55 28.05
CA LYS A 14 7.93 -31.67 26.96
C LYS A 14 8.65 -32.07 25.67
N SER A 15 7.87 -32.36 24.64
CA SER A 15 8.40 -32.78 23.34
C SER A 15 9.01 -31.56 22.65
N GLY A 16 10.01 -31.79 21.79
CA GLY A 16 10.61 -30.72 20.98
C GLY A 16 9.66 -30.02 20.01
N LEU A 17 8.38 -30.40 19.96
CA LEU A 17 7.28 -29.73 19.25
C LEU A 17 6.61 -28.66 20.13
N ASP A 18 6.60 -28.84 21.45
CA ASP A 18 6.04 -27.89 22.42
C ASP A 18 6.92 -26.62 22.49
N GLU A 19 8.25 -26.76 22.38
CA GLU A 19 9.17 -25.61 22.29
C GLU A 19 9.02 -24.82 20.98
N VAL A 20 8.64 -25.47 19.87
CA VAL A 20 8.37 -24.76 18.59
C VAL A 20 7.02 -24.05 18.65
N ALA A 21 6.02 -24.63 19.32
CA ALA A 21 4.75 -23.98 19.58
C ALA A 21 4.91 -22.77 20.51
N GLU A 22 5.82 -22.83 21.49
CA GLU A 22 6.15 -21.72 22.40
C GLU A 22 6.96 -20.61 21.68
N ALA A 23 7.81 -20.97 20.71
CA ALA A 23 8.47 -20.00 19.81
C ALA A 23 7.52 -19.35 18.79
N LEU A 24 6.45 -20.05 18.38
CA LEU A 24 5.34 -19.51 17.59
C LEU A 24 4.33 -18.71 18.43
N GLY A 25 4.41 -18.84 19.76
CA GLY A 25 3.62 -18.13 20.77
C GLY A 25 4.33 -16.92 21.36
N ALA A 26 5.42 -16.44 20.76
CA ALA A 26 6.00 -15.15 21.14
C ALA A 26 4.89 -14.09 21.06
N PRO A 27 4.64 -13.33 22.14
CA PRO A 27 3.54 -12.37 22.17
C PRO A 27 3.71 -11.40 20.99
N ILE A 28 2.64 -11.28 20.22
CA ILE A 28 2.46 -10.20 19.26
C ILE A 28 2.81 -8.92 20.01
N GLY A 29 3.73 -8.10 19.51
CA GLY A 29 3.75 -6.71 19.92
C GLY A 29 2.43 -6.10 19.46
N GLU A 30 1.42 -6.07 20.34
CA GLU A 30 0.02 -5.73 20.04
C GLU A 30 -0.20 -4.29 19.50
N GLU A 31 0.85 -3.52 19.22
CA GLU A 31 0.78 -2.08 18.89
C GLU A 31 1.34 -1.68 17.52
N GLN A 32 1.76 -2.62 16.66
CA GLN A 32 2.38 -2.24 15.38
C GLN A 32 1.39 -2.29 14.20
N ILE A 33 1.22 -1.16 13.50
CA ILE A 33 0.38 -1.11 12.30
C ILE A 33 0.94 -2.04 11.22
N GLU A 34 0.10 -2.98 10.77
CA GLU A 34 0.40 -3.85 9.63
C GLU A 34 0.33 -3.07 8.31
N VAL A 35 1.32 -3.33 7.46
CA VAL A 35 1.52 -2.62 6.20
C VAL A 35 1.19 -3.54 5.01
N LEU A 36 0.38 -3.03 4.08
CA LEU A 36 0.08 -3.73 2.84
C LEU A 36 1.32 -3.70 1.92
N ILE A 37 1.70 -4.85 1.37
CA ILE A 37 2.89 -4.97 0.51
C ILE A 37 2.85 -3.99 -0.68
N SER A 38 1.70 -3.84 -1.35
CA SER A 38 1.56 -2.92 -2.48
C SER A 38 1.67 -1.44 -2.09
N ALA A 39 1.42 -1.10 -0.82
CA ALA A 39 1.58 0.27 -0.33
C ALA A 39 3.05 0.72 -0.31
N ILE A 40 4.00 -0.21 -0.24
CA ILE A 40 5.44 0.08 -0.26
C ILE A 40 5.86 0.76 -1.58
N GLU A 41 5.34 0.29 -2.72
CA GLU A 41 5.58 0.91 -4.02
C GLU A 41 5.01 2.33 -4.06
N HIS A 42 3.78 2.52 -3.59
CA HIS A 42 3.13 3.83 -3.58
C HIS A 42 3.89 4.82 -2.69
N PHE A 43 4.33 4.38 -1.50
CA PHE A 43 5.10 5.20 -0.58
C PHE A 43 6.43 5.62 -1.16
N SER A 44 7.16 4.65 -1.73
CA SER A 44 8.45 4.90 -2.37
C SER A 44 8.32 5.87 -3.56
N TYR A 45 7.25 5.75 -4.34
CA TYR A 45 6.98 6.66 -5.46
C TYR A 45 6.62 8.07 -4.97
N CYS A 46 5.64 8.18 -4.06
CA CYS A 46 5.21 9.45 -3.50
C CYS A 46 4.41 9.23 -2.20
N PRO A 47 4.90 9.70 -1.03
CA PRO A 47 4.16 9.58 0.23
C PRO A 47 2.75 10.18 0.17
N ARG A 48 2.55 11.28 -0.58
CA ARG A 48 1.21 11.83 -0.80
C ARG A 48 0.31 10.91 -1.61
N GLN A 49 0.82 10.28 -2.67
CA GLN A 49 0.03 9.29 -3.42
C GLN A 49 -0.35 8.13 -2.52
N CYS A 50 0.60 7.63 -1.72
CA CYS A 50 0.35 6.56 -0.77
C CYS A 50 -0.74 6.92 0.24
N ALA A 51 -0.69 8.11 0.83
CA ALA A 51 -1.72 8.58 1.76
C ALA A 51 -3.08 8.77 1.08
N LEU A 52 -3.14 9.28 -0.16
CA LEU A 52 -4.40 9.37 -0.90
C LEU A 52 -5.05 7.98 -1.11
N ILE A 53 -4.25 6.95 -1.34
CA ILE A 53 -4.75 5.58 -1.55
C ILE A 53 -5.14 4.95 -0.21
N HIS A 54 -4.22 4.91 0.76
CA HIS A 54 -4.31 4.06 1.94
C HIS A 54 -4.81 4.77 3.21
N VAL A 55 -4.88 6.11 3.22
CA VAL A 55 -5.45 6.90 4.34
C VAL A 55 -6.78 7.50 3.91
N GLU A 56 -6.81 8.16 2.75
CA GLU A 56 -8.01 8.84 2.24
C GLU A 56 -8.91 7.93 1.38
N GLN A 57 -8.49 6.69 1.14
CA GLN A 57 -9.29 5.64 0.45
C GLN A 57 -9.80 6.05 -0.95
N VAL A 58 -9.08 6.93 -1.64
CA VAL A 58 -9.52 7.54 -2.90
C VAL A 58 -9.64 6.52 -4.04
N PHE A 59 -8.89 5.41 -3.98
CA PHE A 59 -8.86 4.37 -5.02
C PHE A 59 -8.84 2.96 -4.45
N GLU A 60 -9.86 2.63 -3.66
CA GLU A 60 -10.09 1.27 -3.21
C GLU A 60 -11.40 0.72 -3.75
N ASP A 61 -11.36 0.27 -5.01
CA ASP A 61 -12.22 -0.84 -5.38
C ASP A 61 -11.43 -2.14 -5.14
N ASN A 62 -11.91 -2.93 -4.16
CA ASN A 62 -11.67 -4.38 -3.98
C ASN A 62 -10.42 -4.91 -3.25
N VAL A 63 -9.94 -4.29 -2.15
CA VAL A 63 -8.95 -4.98 -1.27
C VAL A 63 -9.38 -5.11 0.19
N PHE A 64 -10.39 -4.35 0.66
CA PHE A 64 -10.57 -4.08 2.09
C PHE A 64 -11.67 -4.83 2.83
N THR A 65 -12.51 -5.62 2.17
CA THR A 65 -13.50 -6.44 2.90
C THR A 65 -12.91 -7.71 3.53
N VAL A 66 -11.57 -7.86 3.51
CA VAL A 66 -10.88 -9.16 3.61
C VAL A 66 -9.92 -9.28 4.81
N ARG A 67 -9.55 -8.18 5.48
CA ARG A 67 -8.55 -8.20 6.58
C ARG A 67 -8.87 -9.25 7.68
N GLY A 68 -10.15 -9.54 7.95
CA GLY A 68 -10.56 -10.32 9.13
C GLY A 68 -10.87 -11.81 8.96
N GLN A 69 -11.20 -12.29 7.76
CA GLN A 69 -11.79 -13.65 7.60
C GLN A 69 -10.92 -14.62 6.79
N LEU A 70 -9.89 -14.12 6.09
CA LEU A 70 -9.26 -14.83 4.99
C LEU A 70 -7.86 -15.35 5.24
N ALA A 71 -7.14 -14.73 6.17
CA ALA A 71 -5.91 -15.31 6.71
C ALA A 71 -6.19 -16.59 7.52
N HIS A 72 -7.42 -16.79 8.02
CA HIS A 72 -7.84 -17.98 8.79
C HIS A 72 -8.49 -19.10 7.95
N GLU A 73 -9.05 -18.81 6.76
CA GLU A 73 -9.81 -19.79 5.95
C GLU A 73 -9.17 -20.21 4.61
N ARG A 74 -8.20 -19.46 4.03
CA ARG A 74 -7.69 -19.68 2.64
C ARG A 74 -6.19 -19.98 2.52
N VAL A 75 -5.71 -21.00 3.22
CA VAL A 75 -4.58 -21.79 2.71
C VAL A 75 -5.00 -22.63 1.48
N ASP A 76 -6.31 -22.72 1.19
CA ASP A 76 -6.90 -23.64 0.21
C ASP A 76 -7.21 -23.08 -1.21
N GLU A 77 -6.92 -21.81 -1.56
CA GLU A 77 -7.35 -21.22 -2.85
C GLU A 77 -6.23 -20.51 -3.64
N GLY A 78 -5.07 -21.15 -3.79
CA GLY A 78 -4.11 -20.80 -4.84
C GLY A 78 -4.35 -21.67 -6.08
N ASP A 79 -4.45 -21.07 -7.27
CA ASP A 79 -4.54 -21.84 -8.52
C ASP A 79 -3.14 -22.44 -8.82
N GLU A 80 -2.86 -23.58 -8.20
CA GLU A 80 -1.63 -24.34 -8.40
C GLU A 80 -1.65 -24.98 -9.79
N GLY A 81 -0.55 -24.85 -10.52
CA GLY A 81 -0.44 -25.48 -11.82
C GLY A 81 1.00 -25.67 -12.25
N VAL A 82 1.16 -26.12 -13.48
CA VAL A 82 2.46 -26.24 -14.12
C VAL A 82 2.51 -25.27 -15.29
N ALA A 83 3.49 -24.37 -15.29
CA ALA A 83 3.76 -23.47 -16.40
C ALA A 83 5.19 -23.72 -16.88
N GLN A 84 5.36 -24.08 -18.15
CA GLN A 84 6.67 -24.35 -18.75
C GLN A 84 7.51 -25.39 -17.94
N GLY A 85 6.83 -26.37 -17.34
CA GLY A 85 7.48 -27.41 -16.53
C GLY A 85 7.82 -27.01 -15.09
N VAL A 86 7.50 -25.78 -14.67
CA VAL A 86 7.73 -25.28 -13.30
C VAL A 86 6.40 -25.24 -12.54
N ARG A 87 6.40 -25.68 -11.28
CA ARG A 87 5.23 -25.55 -10.41
C ARG A 87 5.01 -24.07 -10.12
N VAL A 88 3.80 -23.59 -10.34
CA VAL A 88 3.43 -22.21 -10.11
C VAL A 88 2.21 -22.10 -9.23
N ALA A 89 2.19 -21.07 -8.40
CA ALA A 89 1.05 -20.74 -7.57
C ALA A 89 0.67 -19.29 -7.83
N ARG A 90 -0.62 -19.04 -8.09
CA ARG A 90 -1.14 -17.71 -8.44
C ARG A 90 -1.94 -17.13 -7.31
N GLY A 91 -1.80 -15.82 -7.13
CA GLY A 91 -2.60 -15.08 -6.18
C GLY A 91 -2.41 -15.51 -4.74
N ILE A 92 -1.18 -15.86 -4.37
CA ILE A 92 -0.86 -16.40 -3.04
C ILE A 92 -0.86 -15.27 -2.02
N ALA A 93 -1.57 -15.48 -0.91
CA ALA A 93 -1.53 -14.59 0.23
C ALA A 93 -0.13 -14.63 0.86
N LEU A 94 0.43 -13.46 1.15
CA LEU A 94 1.74 -13.30 1.75
C LEU A 94 1.63 -12.57 3.07
N TRP A 95 2.44 -12.98 4.04
CA TRP A 95 2.54 -12.31 5.33
C TRP A 95 3.95 -12.41 5.92
N SER A 96 4.29 -11.47 6.78
CA SER A 96 5.47 -11.51 7.65
C SER A 96 5.08 -10.88 8.99
N ARG A 97 5.07 -11.68 10.05
CA ARG A 97 4.81 -11.19 11.41
C ARG A 97 5.97 -10.33 11.88
N ARG A 98 7.20 -10.74 11.55
CA ARG A 98 8.41 -10.00 11.95
C ARG A 98 8.48 -8.60 11.36
N LEU A 99 8.01 -8.42 10.12
CA LEU A 99 8.01 -7.12 9.45
C LEU A 99 6.65 -6.42 9.49
N GLY A 100 5.61 -7.05 10.05
CA GLY A 100 4.24 -6.54 10.05
C GLY A 100 3.72 -6.30 8.62
N LEU A 101 3.95 -7.25 7.72
CA LEU A 101 3.53 -7.16 6.32
C LEU A 101 2.41 -8.14 6.00
N PHE A 102 1.50 -7.72 5.12
CA PHE A 102 0.50 -8.60 4.52
C PHE A 102 0.20 -8.17 3.08
N GLY A 103 -0.29 -9.11 2.26
CA GLY A 103 -0.69 -8.80 0.90
C GLY A 103 -0.81 -10.05 0.03
N LYS A 104 -0.59 -9.88 -1.26
CA LYS A 104 -0.72 -10.94 -2.26
C LYS A 104 0.43 -10.88 -3.26
N ALA A 105 0.93 -12.04 -3.67
CA ALA A 105 1.78 -12.17 -4.86
C ALA A 105 0.93 -12.63 -6.05
N ASP A 106 1.15 -12.01 -7.20
CA ASP A 106 0.46 -12.40 -8.44
C ASP A 106 0.80 -13.84 -8.85
N LEU A 107 2.09 -14.17 -8.84
CA LEU A 107 2.62 -15.46 -9.23
C LEU A 107 3.88 -15.77 -8.44
N VAL A 108 4.00 -17.01 -7.96
CA VAL A 108 5.25 -17.57 -7.42
C VAL A 108 5.60 -18.80 -8.25
N GLU A 109 6.78 -18.79 -8.85
CA GLU A 109 7.34 -19.96 -9.53
C GLU A 109 8.22 -20.72 -8.54
N PHE A 110 7.93 -22.00 -8.29
CA PHE A 110 8.75 -22.87 -7.44
C PHE A 110 9.78 -23.58 -8.31
N ARG A 111 10.96 -22.96 -8.40
CA ARG A 111 12.09 -23.46 -9.20
C ARG A 111 13.00 -24.36 -8.34
N PRO A 112 13.91 -25.14 -8.94
CA PRO A 112 14.89 -25.91 -8.18
C PRO A 112 15.72 -25.07 -7.21
N GLU A 113 15.96 -23.80 -7.54
CA GLU A 113 16.71 -22.85 -6.70
C GLU A 113 15.89 -22.23 -5.57
N GLY A 114 14.57 -22.46 -5.53
CA GLY A 114 13.66 -21.91 -4.53
C GLY A 114 12.47 -21.13 -5.11
N PRO A 115 11.69 -20.45 -4.26
CA PRO A 115 10.57 -19.61 -4.69
C PRO A 115 11.09 -18.43 -5.51
N TYR A 116 10.40 -18.11 -6.60
CA TYR A 116 10.72 -17.00 -7.47
C TYR A 116 9.44 -16.16 -7.69
N PRO A 117 9.26 -15.05 -6.95
CA PRO A 117 8.09 -14.21 -7.10
C PRO A 117 8.13 -13.45 -8.43
N VAL A 118 6.96 -13.33 -9.07
CA VAL A 118 6.76 -12.62 -10.33
C VAL A 118 5.60 -11.65 -10.19
N GLU A 119 5.90 -10.35 -10.20
CA GLU A 119 4.92 -9.25 -10.13
C GLU A 119 4.51 -8.81 -11.54
N TYR A 120 3.22 -8.68 -11.82
CA TYR A 120 2.72 -8.23 -13.11
C TYR A 120 2.42 -6.73 -13.09
N LYS A 121 3.06 -5.98 -14.00
CA LYS A 121 2.80 -4.55 -14.16
C LYS A 121 2.29 -4.22 -15.56
N VAL A 122 1.34 -3.31 -15.62
CA VAL A 122 0.87 -2.69 -16.86
C VAL A 122 1.71 -1.45 -17.12
N GLY A 123 2.13 -1.23 -18.37
CA GLY A 123 2.94 -0.08 -18.75
C GLY A 123 4.45 -0.32 -18.72
N ARG A 124 5.22 0.77 -18.59
CA ARG A 124 6.69 0.77 -18.58
C ARG A 124 7.21 0.82 -17.14
N ARG A 125 8.49 0.47 -16.95
CA ARG A 125 9.17 0.62 -15.66
C ARG A 125 9.32 2.10 -15.30
N HIS A 126 8.97 2.43 -14.07
CA HIS A 126 9.13 3.77 -13.49
C HIS A 126 9.98 3.65 -12.22
N GLY A 127 11.28 3.90 -12.34
CA GLY A 127 12.20 3.84 -11.21
C GLY A 127 12.29 2.46 -10.53
N PRO A 128 12.84 2.41 -9.31
CA PRO A 128 13.02 1.17 -8.54
C PRO A 128 11.84 0.83 -7.60
N HIS A 129 10.73 1.57 -7.64
CA HIS A 129 9.66 1.46 -6.63
C HIS A 129 9.01 0.07 -6.58
N ALA A 130 8.78 -0.54 -7.75
CA ALA A 130 8.26 -1.90 -7.85
C ALA A 130 9.27 -2.96 -7.40
N ASP A 131 10.57 -2.66 -7.45
CA ASP A 131 11.62 -3.56 -6.97
C ASP A 131 11.52 -3.70 -5.43
N LEU A 132 11.15 -2.63 -4.72
CA LEU A 132 10.92 -2.65 -3.26
C LEU A 132 9.68 -3.48 -2.88
N GLN A 133 8.57 -3.33 -3.61
CA GLN A 133 7.37 -4.17 -3.41
C GLN A 133 7.71 -5.65 -3.62
N LEU A 134 8.40 -5.97 -4.71
CA LEU A 134 8.80 -7.33 -5.03
C LEU A 134 9.79 -7.90 -4.00
N CYS A 135 10.73 -7.08 -3.50
CA CYS A 135 11.62 -7.48 -2.40
C CYS A 135 10.85 -7.75 -1.10
N ALA A 136 9.80 -6.97 -0.80
CA ALA A 136 8.94 -7.23 0.35
C ALA A 136 8.18 -8.56 0.22
N GLN A 137 7.68 -8.89 -0.99
CA GLN A 137 7.10 -10.21 -1.26
C GLN A 137 8.10 -11.34 -0.99
N ALA A 138 9.35 -11.17 -1.43
CA ALA A 138 10.42 -12.13 -1.18
C ALA A 138 10.67 -12.31 0.32
N LEU A 139 10.77 -11.23 1.10
CA LEU A 139 10.94 -11.30 2.55
C LEU A 139 9.79 -12.05 3.25
N CYS A 140 8.55 -11.87 2.79
CA CYS A 140 7.42 -12.65 3.30
C CYS A 140 7.55 -14.14 2.95
N LEU A 141 7.90 -14.46 1.69
CA LEU A 141 8.13 -15.85 1.27
C LEU A 141 9.25 -16.53 2.06
N GLU A 142 10.33 -15.80 2.36
CA GLU A 142 11.44 -16.31 3.18
C GLU A 142 10.97 -16.70 4.59
N GLU A 143 10.16 -15.86 5.23
CA GLU A 143 9.58 -16.13 6.55
C GLU A 143 8.57 -17.28 6.52
N MET A 144 7.67 -17.29 5.53
CA MET A 144 6.61 -18.28 5.42
C MET A 144 7.14 -19.68 5.11
N LEU A 145 8.22 -19.79 4.32
CA LEU A 145 8.73 -21.06 3.81
C LEU A 145 10.04 -21.50 4.46
N GLY A 146 10.69 -20.64 5.25
CA GLY A 146 11.98 -20.93 5.89
C GLY A 146 13.13 -21.11 4.90
N VAL A 147 13.07 -20.47 3.73
CA VAL A 147 14.08 -20.54 2.67
C VAL A 147 14.60 -19.16 2.32
N ILE A 148 15.71 -19.09 1.58
CA ILE A 148 16.21 -17.83 1.02
C ILE A 148 15.59 -17.61 -0.36
N VAL A 149 15.14 -16.40 -0.63
CA VAL A 149 14.65 -15.96 -1.93
C VAL A 149 15.63 -14.91 -2.46
N PRO A 150 16.57 -15.28 -3.34
CA PRO A 150 17.64 -14.36 -3.75
C PRO A 150 17.25 -13.41 -4.89
N ARG A 151 16.17 -13.72 -5.62
CA ARG A 151 15.75 -12.96 -6.81
C ARG A 151 14.29 -13.20 -7.17
N GLY A 152 13.73 -12.31 -7.97
CA GLY A 152 12.41 -12.41 -8.58
C GLY A 152 12.35 -11.65 -9.91
N ALA A 153 11.15 -11.48 -10.46
CA ALA A 153 10.99 -10.65 -11.66
C ALA A 153 9.75 -9.77 -11.64
N ILE A 154 9.84 -8.67 -12.36
CA ILE A 154 8.68 -7.85 -12.75
C ILE A 154 8.40 -8.12 -14.23
N PHE A 155 7.17 -8.53 -14.53
CA PHE A 155 6.72 -8.76 -15.90
C PHE A 155 5.87 -7.59 -16.40
N TYR A 156 6.39 -6.85 -17.37
CA TYR A 156 5.67 -5.76 -18.01
C TYR A 156 4.87 -6.26 -19.21
N ARG A 157 3.54 -6.34 -19.09
CA ARG A 157 2.66 -6.88 -20.14
C ARG A 157 2.75 -6.10 -21.45
N GLY A 158 2.94 -4.79 -21.38
CA GLY A 158 2.99 -3.91 -22.56
C GLY A 158 4.19 -4.18 -23.48
N VAL A 159 5.33 -4.54 -22.90
CA VAL A 159 6.57 -4.86 -23.64
C VAL A 159 6.89 -6.36 -23.65
N ARG A 160 6.05 -7.19 -23.00
CA ARG A 160 6.22 -8.64 -22.81
C ARG A 160 7.62 -9.04 -22.34
N ARG A 161 8.21 -8.23 -21.45
CA ARG A 161 9.59 -8.42 -20.97
C ARG A 161 9.60 -8.65 -19.46
N ARG A 162 10.36 -9.65 -19.03
CA ARG A 162 10.74 -9.87 -17.62
C ARG A 162 11.95 -8.99 -17.29
N HIS A 163 11.85 -8.27 -16.18
CA HIS A 163 12.97 -7.59 -15.55
C HIS A 163 13.32 -8.35 -14.29
N GLU A 164 14.46 -9.03 -14.28
CA GLU A 164 14.95 -9.75 -13.10
C GLU A 164 15.49 -8.76 -12.08
N VAL A 165 15.16 -8.99 -10.80
CA VAL A 165 15.58 -8.18 -9.66
C VAL A 165 16.32 -9.11 -8.70
N ALA A 166 17.58 -8.80 -8.40
CA ALA A 166 18.33 -9.45 -7.34
C ALA A 166 18.02 -8.75 -6.01
N PHE A 167 17.74 -9.52 -4.96
CA PHE A 167 17.44 -9.00 -3.63
C PHE A 167 18.73 -8.90 -2.80
N ASP A 168 19.62 -8.00 -3.22
CA ASP A 168 20.86 -7.70 -2.50
C ASP A 168 20.61 -6.96 -1.17
N ASP A 169 21.66 -6.80 -0.38
CA ASP A 169 21.56 -6.20 0.95
C ASP A 169 21.09 -4.75 0.90
N GLU A 170 21.42 -4.01 -0.17
CA GLU A 170 21.03 -2.62 -0.34
C GLU A 170 19.53 -2.50 -0.64
N LEU A 171 18.99 -3.29 -1.57
CA LEU A 171 17.55 -3.31 -1.85
C LEU A 171 16.76 -3.78 -0.63
N ARG A 172 17.28 -4.76 0.12
CA ARG A 172 16.66 -5.23 1.37
C ARG A 172 16.67 -4.14 2.44
N ARG A 173 17.74 -3.35 2.56
CA ARG A 173 17.84 -2.20 3.46
C ARG A 173 16.82 -1.12 3.09
N GLN A 174 16.79 -0.71 1.81
CA GLN A 174 15.83 0.28 1.31
C GLN A 174 14.38 -0.18 1.50
N THR A 175 14.10 -1.47 1.32
CA THR A 175 12.77 -2.04 1.53
C THR A 175 12.35 -1.92 2.99
N ARG A 176 13.25 -2.24 3.94
CA ARG A 176 12.99 -2.08 5.38
C ARG A 176 12.74 -0.62 5.77
N GLU A 177 13.55 0.30 5.25
CA GLU A 177 13.36 1.74 5.48
C GLU A 177 12.03 2.25 4.92
N ALA A 178 11.64 1.76 3.74
CA ALA A 178 10.34 2.10 3.16
C ALA A 178 9.17 1.58 3.99
N ILE A 179 9.30 0.38 4.57
CA ILE A 179 8.29 -0.20 5.47
C ILE A 179 8.14 0.65 6.74
N GLU A 180 9.25 1.01 7.37
CA GLU A 180 9.26 1.85 8.58
C GLU A 180 8.69 3.24 8.31
N GLY A 181 9.11 3.90 7.22
CA GLY A 181 8.61 5.22 6.84
C GLY A 181 7.13 5.20 6.47
N LEU A 182 6.67 4.17 5.77
CA LEU A 182 5.27 3.95 5.45
C LEU A 182 4.44 3.74 6.72
N ARG A 183 4.92 2.90 7.64
CA ARG A 183 4.23 2.67 8.92
C ARG A 183 4.07 3.95 9.71
N ALA A 184 5.14 4.73 9.87
CA ALA A 184 5.07 6.02 10.56
C ALA A 184 4.08 6.97 9.88
N MET A 185 4.01 6.98 8.54
CA MET A 185 3.04 7.80 7.81
C MET A 185 1.59 7.36 8.08
N LEU A 186 1.33 6.04 8.13
CA LEU A 186 0.01 5.50 8.45
C LEU A 186 -0.40 5.83 9.88
N GLU A 187 0.51 5.71 10.85
CA GLU A 187 0.28 6.08 12.26
C GLU A 187 -0.06 7.56 12.43
N MET A 188 0.53 8.43 11.61
CA MET A 188 0.26 9.87 11.66
C MET A 188 -1.11 10.23 11.09
N GLU A 189 -1.70 9.42 10.21
CA GLU A 189 -2.96 9.68 9.49
C GLU A 189 -3.03 11.09 8.86
N ARG A 190 -1.88 11.61 8.41
CA ARG A 190 -1.77 12.96 7.82
C ARG A 190 -1.41 12.87 6.36
N LEU A 191 -2.20 13.55 5.54
CA LEU A 191 -1.92 13.71 4.12
C LEU A 191 -0.70 14.61 3.90
N PRO A 192 0.43 14.08 3.37
CA PRO A 192 1.63 14.87 3.10
C PRO A 192 1.36 15.97 2.06
N ALA A 193 2.16 17.05 2.10
CA ALA A 193 2.06 18.14 1.12
C ALA A 193 2.26 17.63 -0.31
N ALA A 194 1.60 18.28 -1.28
CA ALA A 194 1.79 17.93 -2.68
C ALA A 194 3.19 18.35 -3.16
N PRO A 195 3.98 17.44 -3.73
CA PRO A 195 5.34 17.77 -4.15
C PRO A 195 5.37 18.68 -5.38
N ASN A 196 4.40 18.54 -6.30
CA ASN A 196 4.32 19.27 -7.56
C ASN A 196 5.64 19.27 -8.35
N ASP A 197 6.27 18.11 -8.45
CA ASP A 197 7.54 17.92 -9.16
C ASP A 197 7.39 17.06 -10.42
N ALA A 198 8.51 16.68 -11.04
CA ALA A 198 8.55 15.92 -12.29
C ALA A 198 7.83 14.55 -12.25
N ARG A 199 7.53 14.00 -11.06
CA ARG A 199 6.79 12.74 -10.94
C ARG A 199 5.29 12.95 -11.21
N CYS A 200 4.75 14.10 -10.81
CA CYS A 200 3.31 14.39 -10.77
C CYS A 200 2.57 14.22 -12.12
N PRO A 201 3.11 14.63 -13.28
CA PRO A 201 2.41 14.46 -14.57
C PRO A 201 2.16 13.01 -14.96
N ASN A 202 2.93 12.06 -14.42
CA ASN A 202 2.79 10.62 -14.70
C ASN A 202 2.13 9.86 -13.53
N CYS A 203 1.68 10.57 -12.50
CA CYS A 203 1.02 9.97 -11.35
C CYS A 203 -0.41 9.56 -11.73
N SER A 204 -0.81 8.33 -11.43
CA SER A 204 -2.19 7.86 -11.61
C SER A 204 -3.23 8.71 -10.86
N LEU A 205 -2.80 9.40 -9.81
CA LEU A 205 -3.64 10.28 -8.99
C LEU A 205 -3.45 11.76 -9.32
N GLY A 206 -2.85 12.11 -10.45
CA GLY A 206 -2.61 13.51 -10.84
C GLY A 206 -3.88 14.36 -10.80
N ASP A 207 -4.98 13.83 -11.35
CA ASP A 207 -6.26 14.53 -11.46
C ASP A 207 -7.03 14.64 -10.14
N VAL A 208 -6.77 13.75 -9.18
CA VAL A 208 -7.34 13.86 -7.82
C VAL A 208 -6.46 14.72 -6.93
N CYS A 209 -5.14 14.52 -7.01
CA CYS A 209 -4.18 15.24 -6.19
C CYS A 209 -4.12 16.73 -6.55
N LEU A 210 -4.29 17.07 -7.84
CA LEU A 210 -4.17 18.42 -8.41
C LEU A 210 -2.97 19.20 -7.85
N PRO A 211 -1.74 18.68 -7.98
CA PRO A 211 -0.58 19.20 -7.26
C PRO A 211 -0.28 20.67 -7.56
N ALA A 212 -0.47 21.11 -8.82
CA ALA A 212 -0.29 22.51 -9.21
C ALA A 212 -1.29 23.48 -8.55
N VAL A 213 -2.45 22.97 -8.14
CA VAL A 213 -3.49 23.73 -7.44
C VAL A 213 -3.20 23.70 -5.95
N VAL A 214 -3.11 22.52 -5.35
CA VAL A 214 -3.05 22.37 -3.89
C VAL A 214 -1.69 22.75 -3.28
N ALA A 215 -0.60 22.70 -4.05
CA ALA A 215 0.72 23.15 -3.60
C ALA A 215 0.85 24.67 -3.58
N GLU A 216 0.16 25.39 -4.47
CA GLU A 216 0.28 26.84 -4.65
C GLU A 216 -0.88 27.62 -3.97
N ARG A 217 -1.16 27.32 -2.69
CA ARG A 217 -2.31 27.91 -1.96
C ARG A 217 -2.39 29.44 -2.01
N ALA A 218 -1.25 30.13 -2.00
CA ALA A 218 -1.21 31.59 -2.09
C ALA A 218 -1.72 32.13 -3.44
N ARG A 219 -1.34 31.47 -4.53
CA ARG A 219 -1.77 31.82 -5.89
C ARG A 219 -3.28 31.59 -6.06
N LEU A 220 -3.81 30.50 -5.51
CA LEU A 220 -5.25 30.24 -5.53
C LEU A 220 -6.05 31.31 -4.81
N ARG A 221 -5.62 31.77 -3.63
CA ARG A 221 -6.30 32.87 -2.93
C ARG A 221 -6.32 34.16 -3.77
N GLY A 222 -5.22 34.46 -4.46
CA GLY A 222 -5.16 35.60 -5.37
C GLY A 222 -6.15 35.48 -6.54
N LEU A 223 -6.22 34.30 -7.17
CA LEU A 223 -7.18 34.03 -8.25
C LEU A 223 -8.64 34.06 -7.76
N GLN A 224 -8.94 33.50 -6.59
CA GLN A 224 -10.29 33.52 -6.02
C GLN A 224 -10.78 34.95 -5.77
N GLY A 225 -9.93 35.83 -5.24
CA GLY A 225 -10.27 37.24 -5.05
C GLY A 225 -10.50 38.01 -6.36
N ALA A 226 -9.93 37.55 -7.48
CA ALA A 226 -10.07 38.17 -8.80
C ALA A 226 -11.20 37.56 -9.65
N LEU A 227 -11.56 36.28 -9.43
CA LEU A 227 -12.55 35.56 -10.23
C LEU A 227 -13.92 35.46 -9.54
N PHE A 228 -13.97 35.60 -8.22
CA PHE A 228 -15.21 35.61 -7.46
C PHE A 228 -15.47 37.02 -6.92
N HIS A 229 -16.28 37.77 -7.67
CA HIS A 229 -16.91 38.98 -7.15
C HIS A 229 -18.26 38.58 -6.55
N PRO A 230 -18.47 38.72 -5.23
CA PRO A 230 -19.78 38.49 -4.65
C PRO A 230 -20.76 39.46 -5.32
N TYR A 231 -21.91 38.92 -5.76
CA TYR A 231 -22.98 39.75 -6.32
C TYR A 231 -23.43 40.75 -5.26
N ASP A 232 -23.18 42.04 -5.53
CA ASP A 232 -23.53 43.10 -4.59
C ASP A 232 -24.84 43.75 -5.04
N ALA A 233 -25.94 43.34 -4.42
CA ALA A 233 -27.30 43.77 -4.81
C ALA A 233 -27.49 45.29 -4.77
N GLN A 234 -26.62 46.02 -4.04
CA GLN A 234 -26.64 47.48 -3.93
C GLN A 234 -26.02 48.21 -5.14
N THR A 235 -25.25 47.52 -6.00
CA THR A 235 -24.62 48.11 -7.19
C THR A 235 -25.32 47.71 -8.50
N ALA A 236 -26.24 46.75 -8.44
CA ALA A 236 -26.92 46.19 -9.61
C ALA A 236 -28.08 47.05 -10.15
N PHE A 237 -28.60 47.98 -9.34
CA PHE A 237 -29.59 48.97 -9.76
C PHE A 237 -28.92 50.34 -9.70
N GLY A 238 -28.55 50.87 -10.88
CA GLY A 238 -28.18 52.27 -11.01
C GLY A 238 -29.34 53.18 -10.60
N PRO A 239 -29.09 54.43 -10.21
CA PRO A 239 -30.16 55.34 -9.79
C PRO A 239 -31.17 55.46 -10.95
N ASP A 240 -32.43 55.15 -10.66
CA ASP A 240 -33.54 55.38 -11.58
C ASP A 240 -33.49 56.85 -12.03
N GLU A 241 -33.28 57.08 -13.33
CA GLU A 241 -33.45 58.40 -13.93
C GLU A 241 -34.91 58.81 -13.71
N GLU A 242 -35.14 59.74 -12.79
CA GLU A 242 -36.41 60.46 -12.67
C GLU A 242 -36.64 61.22 -13.98
N ASP A 243 -37.38 60.61 -14.91
CA ASP A 243 -37.82 61.26 -16.14
C ASP A 243 -38.91 62.29 -15.76
N GLY A 244 -38.42 63.51 -15.48
CA GLY A 244 -39.21 64.67 -15.12
C GLY A 244 -40.19 65.05 -16.24
N GLY A 245 -41.43 65.33 -15.82
CA GLY A 245 -42.52 65.74 -16.69
C GLY A 245 -42.17 66.94 -17.58
N GLY A 246 -42.54 66.81 -18.86
CA GLY A 246 -42.48 67.87 -19.87
C GLY A 246 -43.80 67.97 -20.61
N GLU A 247 -44.69 68.77 -20.04
CA GLU A 247 -45.91 69.37 -20.60
C GLU A 247 -45.69 69.87 -22.04
N ARG A 248 -46.56 69.48 -22.98
CA ARG A 248 -46.69 70.15 -24.29
C ARG A 248 -48.16 70.24 -24.70
N ASP A 249 -48.65 71.47 -24.62
CA ASP A 249 -49.83 72.00 -25.28
C ASP A 249 -49.78 71.77 -26.80
N ALA A 250 -50.90 71.29 -27.37
CA ALA A 250 -51.47 71.67 -28.66
C ALA A 250 -52.85 71.01 -28.85
#